data_AF-A0A7X7XDS4-F1
#
_entry.id   AF-A0A7X7XDS4-F1
#
_cell.length_a   1.000
_cell.length_b   1.000
_cell.length_c   1.000
_cell.angle_alpha   90.00
_cell.angle_beta   90.00
_cell.angle_gamma   90.00
#
_symmetry.space_group_name_H-M   'P 1'
#
loop_
_entity.id
_entity.type
_entity.pdbx_description
1 polymer ?
#
loop_
_entity_poly.entity_id
_entity_poly.type
_entity_poly.pdbx_seq_one_letter_code
_entity_poly.pdbx_strand_id
1 'polypeptide(L)'
;MSSKQTTVSRVVACDDSPSAVCPPLAAVLLIVLIAAGLGPACSVKKMAVNRLGDALAGGGETFAADEDPELVKAAVPFSLKLIESLLAESPRHKGLLLAAASGFTQYAYAFVQQDADELEDADFAAATAMRLRARKLYLRARTYGLRGFDAAHPGFSDALRRDPKAAIQQARAADVPLLYWTGAAWAAAISLGKDDPDLVADLPIV
;
A
#
# COMPACT_ATOMS: atom_id res chain seq x y z
N MET A 1 -26.43 -27.12 -55.62
CA MET A 1 -25.57 -25.96 -55.89
C MET A 1 -24.45 -25.98 -54.84
N SER A 2 -23.46 -26.87 -54.92
CA SER A 2 -22.24 -26.91 -55.73
C SER A 2 -21.32 -25.68 -55.63
N SER A 3 -20.11 -25.94 -55.12
CA SER A 3 -18.81 -25.30 -55.39
C SER A 3 -18.27 -24.20 -54.46
N LYS A 4 -17.52 -24.67 -53.45
CA LYS A 4 -16.09 -24.42 -53.15
C LYS A 4 -15.52 -22.99 -53.21
N GLN A 5 -14.95 -22.61 -52.07
CA GLN A 5 -13.93 -21.59 -51.83
C GLN A 5 -12.70 -21.75 -52.74
N THR A 6 -12.25 -20.66 -53.34
CA THR A 6 -10.87 -20.40 -53.78
C THR A 6 -10.75 -18.88 -54.01
N THR A 7 -9.70 -18.22 -53.52
CA THR A 7 -9.01 -17.00 -54.03
C THR A 7 -8.21 -16.35 -52.88
N VAL A 8 -6.96 -16.77 -52.66
CA VAL A 8 -5.69 -16.18 -53.17
C VAL A 8 -5.13 -15.11 -52.22
N SER A 9 -4.00 -15.47 -51.60
CA SER A 9 -3.02 -14.60 -50.98
C SER A 9 -2.70 -13.39 -51.87
N ARG A 10 -2.89 -12.18 -51.35
CA ARG A 10 -2.18 -11.02 -51.86
C ARG A 10 -0.83 -10.93 -51.19
N VAL A 11 0.15 -11.54 -51.86
CA VAL A 11 1.57 -11.22 -51.72
C VAL A 11 1.72 -9.73 -52.03
N VAL A 12 2.31 -9.01 -51.09
CA VAL A 12 2.72 -7.60 -51.25
C VAL A 12 3.61 -7.53 -52.49
N ALA A 13 3.17 -6.76 -53.48
CA ALA A 13 3.93 -6.45 -54.67
C ALA A 13 5.22 -5.71 -54.26
N CYS A 14 6.37 -6.25 -54.68
CA CYS A 14 7.62 -5.49 -54.71
C CYS A 14 7.62 -4.67 -56.00
N ASP A 15 7.69 -3.36 -55.85
CA ASP A 15 7.91 -2.40 -56.93
C ASP A 15 9.42 -2.31 -57.22
N ASP A 16 9.79 -2.29 -58.49
CA ASP A 16 11.17 -2.33 -58.97
C ASP A 16 11.87 -0.97 -58.75
N SER A 17 12.84 -0.94 -57.84
CA SER A 17 13.78 0.18 -57.66
C SER A 17 15.13 -0.35 -57.15
N PRO A 18 16.27 -0.06 -57.81
CA PRO A 18 17.55 -0.69 -57.48
C PRO A 18 18.28 0.12 -56.40
N SER A 19 17.98 -0.14 -55.12
CA SER A 19 18.89 0.05 -53.97
C SER A 19 18.18 -0.16 -52.62
N ALA A 20 17.42 -1.24 -52.48
CA ALA A 20 16.92 -1.65 -51.18
C ALA A 20 17.73 -2.86 -50.69
N VAL A 21 18.76 -2.60 -49.89
CA VAL A 21 19.44 -3.65 -49.11
C VAL A 21 18.42 -4.20 -48.12
N CYS A 22 17.79 -5.33 -48.45
CA CYS A 22 16.92 -6.04 -47.52
C CYS A 22 17.76 -6.47 -46.32
N PRO A 23 17.46 -6.03 -45.08
CA PRO A 23 18.12 -6.58 -43.91
C PRO A 23 17.79 -8.08 -43.84
N PRO A 24 18.74 -8.97 -43.51
CA PRO A 24 18.46 -10.39 -43.41
C PRO A 24 17.36 -10.60 -42.36
N LEU A 25 16.44 -11.53 -42.60
CA LEU A 25 15.38 -11.91 -41.64
C LEU A 25 15.92 -12.14 -40.22
N ALA A 26 17.16 -12.63 -40.12
CA ALA A 26 17.91 -12.76 -38.87
C ALA A 26 18.17 -11.41 -38.14
N ALA A 27 18.49 -10.34 -38.88
CA ALA A 27 18.66 -8.99 -38.31
C ALA A 27 17.33 -8.41 -37.83
N VAL A 28 16.22 -8.65 -38.54
CA VAL A 28 14.89 -8.24 -38.08
C VAL A 28 14.48 -9.00 -36.83
N LEU A 29 14.73 -10.32 -36.76
CA LEU A 29 14.48 -11.13 -35.56
C LEU A 29 15.33 -10.67 -34.37
N LEU A 30 16.60 -10.34 -34.60
CA LEU A 30 17.52 -9.86 -33.57
C LEU A 30 17.09 -8.47 -33.05
N ILE A 31 16.63 -7.58 -33.93
CA ILE A 31 16.11 -6.26 -33.55
C ILE A 31 14.79 -6.41 -32.76
N VAL A 32 13.91 -7.34 -33.12
CA VAL A 32 12.68 -7.63 -32.36
C VAL A 32 12.98 -8.25 -31.00
N LEU A 33 13.98 -9.14 -30.91
CA LEU A 33 14.44 -9.71 -29.64
C LEU A 33 15.10 -8.67 -28.72
N ILE A 34 15.89 -7.74 -29.28
CA ILE A 34 16.48 -6.63 -28.53
C ILE A 34 15.37 -5.64 -28.10
N ALA A 35 14.44 -5.29 -29.00
CA ALA A 35 13.30 -4.42 -28.67
C ALA A 35 12.35 -5.04 -27.64
N ALA A 36 12.19 -6.37 -27.63
CA ALA A 36 11.45 -7.10 -26.59
C ALA A 36 12.21 -7.21 -25.26
N GLY A 37 13.54 -7.15 -25.29
CA GLY A 37 14.42 -7.10 -24.12
C GLY A 37 14.44 -5.74 -23.40
N LEU A 38 14.09 -4.65 -24.10
CA LEU A 38 13.85 -3.33 -23.51
C LEU A 38 12.43 -3.22 -22.89
N GLY A 39 11.98 -4.28 -22.21
CA GLY A 39 10.84 -4.20 -21.31
C GLY A 39 11.06 -3.08 -20.28
N PRO A 40 9.99 -2.42 -19.80
CA PRO A 40 10.10 -1.17 -19.07
C PRO A 40 10.98 -1.36 -17.82
N ALA A 41 12.10 -0.66 -17.75
CA ALA A 41 13.00 -0.66 -16.58
C ALA A 41 12.26 -0.33 -15.25
N CYS A 42 11.11 0.34 -15.33
CA CYS A 42 10.18 0.54 -14.22
C CYS A 42 9.66 -0.78 -13.60
N SER A 43 9.53 -1.85 -14.38
CA SER A 43 9.03 -3.15 -13.92
C SER A 43 10.03 -3.86 -13.02
N VAL A 44 11.32 -3.81 -13.34
CA VAL A 44 12.38 -4.43 -12.53
C VAL A 44 12.55 -3.70 -11.20
N LYS A 45 12.59 -2.36 -11.21
CA LYS A 45 12.63 -1.54 -9.98
C LYS A 45 11.43 -1.86 -9.07
N LYS A 46 10.22 -1.85 -9.63
CA LYS A 46 8.99 -2.14 -8.88
C LYS A 46 8.98 -3.57 -8.32
N MET A 47 9.46 -4.54 -9.10
CA MET A 47 9.57 -5.93 -8.64
C MET A 47 10.57 -6.07 -7.48
N ALA A 48 11.73 -5.41 -7.56
CA ALA A 48 12.70 -5.39 -6.47
C ALA A 48 12.14 -4.73 -5.20
N VAL A 49 11.46 -3.59 -5.35
CA VAL A 49 10.78 -2.90 -4.24
C VAL A 49 9.70 -3.77 -3.62
N ASN A 50 8.90 -4.49 -4.42
CA ASN A 50 7.89 -5.40 -3.89
C ASN A 50 8.53 -6.54 -3.10
N ARG A 51 9.61 -7.15 -3.60
CA ARG A 51 10.31 -8.23 -2.88
C ARG A 51 10.89 -7.76 -1.55
N LEU A 52 11.52 -6.58 -1.55
CA LEU A 52 11.99 -5.95 -0.32
C LEU A 52 10.82 -5.61 0.62
N GLY A 53 9.71 -5.13 0.05
CA GLY A 53 8.50 -4.80 0.79
C GLY A 53 7.84 -6.00 1.45
N ASP A 54 7.79 -7.14 0.75
CA ASP A 54 7.31 -8.41 1.30
C ASP A 54 8.19 -8.87 2.47
N ALA A 55 9.52 -8.82 2.31
CA ALA A 55 10.46 -9.19 3.36
C ALA A 55 10.34 -8.27 4.59
N LEU A 56 10.25 -6.96 4.37
CA LEU A 56 10.14 -5.98 5.47
C LEU A 56 8.77 -6.06 6.17
N ALA A 57 7.68 -6.28 5.43
CA ALA A 57 6.35 -6.44 6.00
C ALA A 57 6.22 -7.69 6.89
N GLY A 58 7.03 -8.73 6.64
CA GLY A 58 7.12 -9.92 7.50
C GLY A 58 8.04 -9.76 8.72
N GLY A 59 8.85 -8.71 8.81
CA GLY A 59 9.90 -8.55 9.83
C GLY A 59 9.44 -8.04 11.21
N GLY A 60 8.13 -7.99 11.48
CA GLY A 60 7.62 -7.47 12.75
C GLY A 60 8.02 -8.30 13.98
N GLU A 61 8.26 -9.60 13.80
CA GLU A 61 8.60 -10.53 14.89
C GLU A 61 9.90 -10.16 15.61
N THR A 62 10.90 -9.61 14.91
CA THR A 62 12.17 -9.23 15.54
C THR A 62 12.03 -8.05 16.49
N PHE A 63 11.12 -7.12 16.20
CA PHE A 63 10.80 -6.03 17.13
C PHE A 63 9.96 -6.52 18.30
N ALA A 64 9.02 -7.44 18.06
CA ALA A 64 8.12 -7.95 19.09
C ALA A 64 8.79 -8.91 20.07
N ALA A 65 9.89 -9.56 19.67
CA ALA A 65 10.69 -10.45 20.51
C ALA A 65 11.84 -9.73 21.24
N ASP A 66 11.99 -8.42 21.07
CA ASP A 66 13.02 -7.63 21.75
C ASP A 66 12.57 -7.27 23.17
N GLU A 67 13.46 -7.47 24.14
CA GLU A 67 13.21 -7.22 25.56
C GLU A 67 13.58 -5.77 25.98
N ASP A 68 14.19 -4.99 25.08
CA ASP A 68 14.54 -3.58 25.31
C ASP A 68 13.54 -2.64 24.61
N PRO A 69 12.50 -2.15 25.32
CA PRO A 69 11.49 -1.26 24.73
C PRO A 69 12.07 0.10 24.32
N GLU A 70 13.16 0.58 24.93
CA GLU A 70 13.78 1.86 24.56
C GLU A 70 14.55 1.74 23.24
N LEU A 71 15.22 0.61 23.02
CA LEU A 71 15.83 0.29 21.73
C LEU A 71 14.77 0.22 20.62
N VAL A 72 13.65 -0.47 20.89
CA VAL A 72 12.51 -0.55 19.95
C VAL A 72 11.93 0.84 19.67
N LYS A 73 11.69 1.65 20.71
CA LYS A 73 11.18 3.03 20.60
C LYS A 73 12.07 3.90 19.72
N ALA A 74 13.39 3.76 19.82
CA ALA A 74 14.35 4.49 18.99
C ALA A 74 14.41 3.98 17.54
N ALA A 75 14.20 2.69 17.30
CA ALA A 75 14.34 2.07 15.99
C ALA A 75 13.07 2.15 15.11
N VAL A 76 11.89 1.98 15.71
CA VAL A 76 10.60 1.92 14.99
C VAL A 76 10.34 3.15 14.10
N PRO A 77 10.62 4.40 14.51
CA PRO A 77 10.43 5.57 13.64
C PRO A 77 11.16 5.47 12.30
N PHE A 78 12.39 4.96 12.29
CA PHE A 78 13.15 4.75 11.05
C PHE A 78 12.47 3.70 10.18
N SER A 79 12.11 2.55 10.76
CA SER A 79 11.42 1.46 10.05
C SER A 79 10.11 1.95 9.40
N LEU A 80 9.29 2.71 10.13
CA LEU A 80 8.06 3.30 9.60
C LEU A 80 8.34 4.24 8.43
N LYS A 81 9.38 5.10 8.52
CA LYS A 81 9.73 5.99 7.40
C LYS A 81 10.29 5.24 6.20
N LEU A 82 11.04 4.16 6.42
CA LEU A 82 11.48 3.28 5.34
C LEU A 82 10.27 2.64 4.62
N ILE A 83 9.28 2.16 5.36
CA ILE A 83 8.02 1.64 4.80
C ILE A 83 7.31 2.72 3.97
N GLU A 84 7.19 3.96 4.49
CA GLU A 84 6.59 5.07 3.73
C GLU A 84 7.35 5.36 2.43
N SER A 85 8.69 5.33 2.46
CA SER A 85 9.54 5.52 1.28
C SER A 85 9.34 4.42 0.24
N LEU A 86 9.23 3.15 0.66
CA LEU A 86 8.94 2.04 -0.25
C LEU A 86 7.52 2.13 -0.82
N LEU A 87 6.54 2.61 -0.04
CA LEU A 87 5.18 2.87 -0.51
C LEU A 87 5.10 4.02 -1.52
N ALA A 88 6.03 4.98 -1.50
CA ALA A 88 6.10 5.99 -2.56
C ALA A 88 6.44 5.36 -3.93
N GLU A 89 7.25 4.30 -3.92
CA GLU A 89 7.66 3.56 -5.13
C GLU A 89 6.67 2.44 -5.50
N SER A 90 6.02 1.82 -4.52
CA SER A 90 4.98 0.81 -4.72
C SER A 90 3.70 1.14 -3.94
N PRO A 91 2.86 2.07 -4.43
CA PRO A 91 1.74 2.65 -3.67
C PRO A 91 0.62 1.69 -3.30
N ARG A 92 0.54 0.54 -4.00
CA ARG A 92 -0.50 -0.49 -3.86
C ARG A 92 0.03 -1.79 -3.24
N HIS A 93 1.22 -1.77 -2.64
CA HIS A 93 1.82 -2.95 -2.02
C HIS A 93 1.09 -3.32 -0.73
N LYS A 94 0.25 -4.36 -0.77
CA LYS A 94 -0.65 -4.72 0.34
C LYS A 94 0.09 -4.99 1.65
N GLY A 95 1.20 -5.73 1.61
CA GLY A 95 1.99 -6.02 2.80
C GLY A 95 2.58 -4.77 3.46
N LEU A 96 3.05 -3.82 2.64
CA LEU A 96 3.62 -2.56 3.17
C LEU A 96 2.52 -1.64 3.70
N LEU A 97 1.33 -1.64 3.07
CA LEU A 97 0.17 -0.89 3.56
C LEU A 97 -0.31 -1.44 4.92
N LEU A 98 -0.38 -2.76 5.07
CA LEU A 98 -0.68 -3.40 6.34
C LEU A 98 0.40 -3.13 7.41
N ALA A 99 1.68 -3.23 7.03
CA ALA A 99 2.80 -2.93 7.94
C ALA A 99 2.78 -1.47 8.40
N ALA A 100 2.46 -0.52 7.51
CA ALA A 100 2.29 0.89 7.87
C ALA A 100 1.08 1.10 8.79
N ALA A 101 -0.08 0.52 8.46
CA ALA A 101 -1.29 0.64 9.27
C ALA A 101 -1.07 0.10 10.69
N SER A 102 -0.55 -1.12 10.81
CA SER A 102 -0.28 -1.74 12.11
C SER A 102 0.86 -1.05 12.86
N GLY A 103 1.97 -0.75 12.20
CA GLY A 103 3.15 -0.16 12.83
C GLY A 103 2.91 1.25 13.36
N PHE A 104 2.26 2.13 12.58
CA PHE A 104 1.91 3.46 13.08
C PHE A 104 0.91 3.41 14.24
N THR A 105 -0.03 2.45 14.22
CA THR A 105 -1.00 2.25 15.31
C THR A 105 -0.28 1.85 16.59
N GLN A 106 0.56 0.81 16.53
CA GLN A 106 1.31 0.31 17.68
C GLN A 106 2.26 1.36 18.24
N TYR A 107 3.03 2.05 17.38
CA TYR A 107 3.94 3.10 17.81
C TYR A 107 3.20 4.27 18.47
N ALA A 108 2.08 4.71 17.89
CA ALA A 108 1.26 5.78 18.45
C ALA A 108 0.70 5.41 19.83
N TYR A 109 0.29 4.16 20.01
CA TYR A 109 -0.19 3.67 21.30
C TYR A 109 0.96 3.58 22.31
N ALA A 110 1.93 2.70 22.06
CA ALA A 110 2.94 2.29 23.04
C ALA A 110 3.92 3.41 23.43
N PHE A 111 4.24 4.33 22.52
CA PHE A 111 5.35 5.27 22.71
C PHE A 111 4.96 6.74 22.55
N VAL A 112 3.68 7.04 22.39
CA VAL A 112 3.19 8.42 22.28
C VAL A 112 1.98 8.66 23.17
N GLN A 113 0.97 7.80 23.07
CA GLN A 113 -0.21 7.92 23.90
C GLN A 113 0.09 7.50 25.35
N GLN A 114 0.76 6.37 25.57
CA GLN A 114 1.14 5.94 26.92
C GLN A 114 2.03 6.96 27.63
N ASP A 115 3.09 7.45 26.98
CA ASP A 115 3.89 8.57 27.52
C ASP A 115 3.05 9.81 27.85
N ALA A 116 2.01 10.12 27.06
CA ALA A 116 1.13 11.24 27.33
C ALA A 116 0.24 11.00 28.54
N ASP A 117 -0.25 9.76 28.71
CA ASP A 117 -1.07 9.37 29.84
C ASP A 117 -0.26 9.38 31.15
N GLU A 118 1.02 8.98 31.11
CA GLU A 118 1.94 9.08 32.25
C GLU A 118 2.29 10.52 32.62
N LEU A 119 2.44 11.40 31.61
CA LEU A 119 2.83 12.80 31.82
C LEU A 119 1.68 13.66 32.37
N GLU A 120 0.43 13.23 32.23
CA GLU A 120 -0.75 14.05 32.49
C GLU A 120 -0.79 14.68 33.89
N ASP A 121 -0.47 13.89 34.93
CA ASP A 121 -0.48 14.35 36.32
C ASP A 121 0.56 15.44 36.59
N ALA A 122 1.65 15.45 35.82
CA ALA A 122 2.75 16.40 35.97
C ALA A 122 2.59 17.63 35.05
N ASP A 123 2.14 17.42 33.81
CA ASP A 123 1.95 18.47 32.82
C ASP A 123 0.81 18.11 31.83
N PHE A 124 -0.39 18.53 32.21
CA PHE A 124 -1.61 18.35 31.41
C PHE A 124 -1.49 18.97 30.00
N ALA A 125 -0.83 20.12 29.86
CA ALA A 125 -0.73 20.81 28.57
C ALA A 125 0.20 20.04 27.62
N ALA A 126 1.34 19.57 28.11
CA ALA A 126 2.25 18.73 27.35
C ALA A 126 1.60 17.37 26.98
N ALA A 127 0.93 16.71 27.93
CA ALA A 127 0.17 15.48 27.68
C ALA A 127 -0.89 15.68 26.58
N THR A 128 -1.63 16.79 26.63
CA THR A 128 -2.63 17.14 25.60
C THR A 128 -2.00 17.30 24.22
N ALA A 129 -0.84 17.97 24.14
CA ALA A 129 -0.11 18.12 22.87
C ALA A 129 0.40 16.76 22.33
N MET A 130 0.82 15.86 23.21
CA MET A 130 1.24 14.50 22.84
C MET A 130 0.07 13.64 22.37
N ARG A 131 -1.11 13.74 23.01
CA ARG A 131 -2.34 13.07 22.54
C ARG A 131 -2.76 13.56 21.16
N LEU A 132 -2.63 14.86 20.88
CA LEU A 132 -2.84 15.39 19.53
C LEU A 132 -1.85 14.78 18.51
N ARG A 133 -0.59 14.58 18.90
CA ARG A 133 0.39 13.88 18.06
C ARG A 133 0.01 12.42 17.83
N ALA A 134 -0.37 11.68 18.87
CA ALA A 134 -0.83 10.29 18.76
C ALA A 134 -2.05 10.18 17.83
N ARG A 135 -3.04 11.07 17.98
CA ARG A 135 -4.22 11.15 17.11
C ARG A 135 -3.84 11.29 15.63
N LYS A 136 -2.88 12.18 15.31
CA LYS A 136 -2.39 12.35 13.93
C LYS A 136 -1.73 11.08 13.39
N LEU A 137 -1.00 10.33 14.23
CA LEU A 137 -0.38 9.06 13.83
C LEU A 137 -1.42 7.97 13.60
N TYR A 138 -2.46 7.87 14.44
CA TYR A 138 -3.58 6.96 14.21
C TYR A 138 -4.35 7.27 12.93
N LEU A 139 -4.64 8.54 12.64
CA LEU A 139 -5.29 8.93 11.39
C LEU A 139 -4.42 8.62 10.15
N ARG A 140 -3.10 8.73 10.29
CA ARG A 140 -2.15 8.28 9.27
C ARG A 140 -2.21 6.75 9.09
N ALA A 141 -2.21 5.99 10.17
CA ALA A 141 -2.35 4.53 10.14
C ALA A 141 -3.65 4.10 9.44
N ARG A 142 -4.80 4.70 9.82
CA ARG A 142 -6.10 4.51 9.16
C ARG A 142 -6.01 4.75 7.66
N THR A 143 -5.31 5.81 7.25
CA THR A 143 -5.15 6.15 5.81
C THR A 143 -4.40 5.06 5.05
N TYR A 144 -3.35 4.48 5.63
CA TYR A 144 -2.65 3.33 5.03
C TYR A 144 -3.53 2.07 5.01
N GLY A 145 -4.31 1.83 6.06
CA GLY A 145 -5.28 0.74 6.13
C GLY A 145 -6.33 0.78 5.03
N LEU A 146 -6.99 1.94 4.87
CA LEU A 146 -7.97 2.20 3.79
C LEU A 146 -7.34 2.05 2.39
N ARG A 147 -6.13 2.56 2.18
CA ARG A 147 -5.38 2.30 0.93
C ARG A 147 -5.11 0.81 0.71
N GLY A 148 -4.84 0.06 1.77
CA GLY A 148 -4.67 -1.39 1.74
C GLY A 148 -5.92 -2.10 1.23
N PHE A 149 -7.10 -1.67 1.71
CA PHE A 149 -8.38 -2.12 1.19
C PHE A 149 -8.57 -1.77 -0.27
N ASP A 150 -8.38 -0.50 -0.66
CA ASP A 150 -8.58 -0.09 -2.05
C ASP A 150 -7.60 -0.78 -3.01
N ALA A 151 -6.42 -1.17 -2.54
CA ALA A 151 -5.48 -1.97 -3.31
C ALA A 151 -6.00 -3.39 -3.55
N ALA A 152 -6.75 -3.97 -2.61
CA ALA A 152 -7.36 -5.30 -2.69
C ALA A 152 -8.74 -5.32 -3.37
N HIS A 153 -9.56 -4.32 -3.08
CA HIS A 153 -10.95 -4.14 -3.46
C HIS A 153 -11.14 -2.68 -3.91
N PRO A 154 -10.98 -2.37 -5.21
CA PRO A 154 -11.06 -1.00 -5.69
C PRO A 154 -12.38 -0.31 -5.31
N GLY A 155 -12.29 0.87 -4.69
CA GLY A 155 -13.46 1.67 -4.27
C GLY A 155 -14.08 1.24 -2.93
N PHE A 156 -13.40 0.37 -2.18
CA PHE A 156 -13.86 -0.07 -0.86
C PHE A 156 -14.01 1.08 0.11
N SER A 157 -13.05 2.01 0.17
CA SER A 157 -13.12 3.17 1.08
C SER A 157 -14.34 4.05 0.82
N ASP A 158 -14.68 4.28 -0.45
CA ASP A 158 -15.85 5.07 -0.84
C ASP A 158 -17.16 4.30 -0.56
N ALA A 159 -17.17 2.99 -0.77
CA ALA A 159 -18.30 2.14 -0.40
C ALA A 159 -18.53 2.15 1.12
N LEU A 160 -17.44 2.04 1.89
CA LEU A 160 -17.45 2.05 3.36
C LEU A 160 -18.05 3.35 3.90
N ARG A 161 -17.72 4.51 3.31
CA ARG A 161 -18.31 5.80 3.71
C ARG A 161 -19.80 5.92 3.37
N ARG A 162 -20.27 5.28 2.31
CA ARG A 162 -21.68 5.35 1.88
C ARG A 162 -22.58 4.39 2.65
N ASP A 163 -22.13 3.15 2.81
CA ASP A 163 -22.86 2.09 3.51
C ASP A 163 -21.87 1.08 4.09
N PRO A 164 -21.44 1.26 5.36
CA PRO A 164 -20.49 0.36 6.00
C PRO A 164 -20.96 -1.09 6.05
N LYS A 165 -22.26 -1.32 6.26
CA LYS A 165 -22.85 -2.66 6.39
C LYS A 165 -22.83 -3.40 5.06
N ALA A 166 -23.09 -2.72 3.95
CA ALA A 166 -22.97 -3.32 2.63
C ALA A 166 -21.50 -3.48 2.20
N ALA A 167 -20.63 -2.51 2.51
CA ALA A 167 -19.22 -2.55 2.15
C ALA A 167 -18.49 -3.74 2.76
N ILE A 168 -18.72 -4.02 4.05
CA ILE A 168 -18.03 -5.11 4.75
C ILE A 168 -18.35 -6.50 4.18
N GLN A 169 -19.48 -6.67 3.49
CA GLN A 169 -19.83 -7.94 2.82
C GLN A 169 -18.88 -8.29 1.67
N GLN A 170 -18.12 -7.30 1.17
CA GLN A 170 -17.10 -7.52 0.13
C GLN A 170 -15.78 -8.02 0.70
N ALA A 171 -15.56 -7.87 2.02
CA ALA A 171 -14.35 -8.30 2.68
C ALA A 171 -14.27 -9.83 2.75
N ARG A 172 -13.04 -10.34 2.68
CA ARG A 172 -12.71 -11.77 2.75
C ARG A 172 -11.88 -12.04 3.99
N ALA A 173 -11.71 -13.32 4.32
CA ALA A 173 -10.87 -13.74 5.44
C ALA A 173 -9.43 -13.18 5.36
N ALA A 174 -8.88 -13.04 4.16
CA ALA A 174 -7.55 -12.46 3.94
C ALA A 174 -7.45 -10.96 4.31
N ASP A 175 -8.58 -10.26 4.40
CA ASP A 175 -8.63 -8.83 4.72
C ASP A 175 -8.73 -8.57 6.23
N VAL A 176 -8.93 -9.62 7.05
CA VAL A 176 -9.09 -9.50 8.52
C VAL A 176 -7.96 -8.70 9.18
N PRO A 177 -6.66 -8.89 8.85
CA PRO A 177 -5.60 -8.07 9.44
C PRO A 177 -5.75 -6.58 9.10
N LEU A 178 -6.10 -6.24 7.86
CA LEU A 178 -6.35 -4.86 7.46
C LEU A 178 -7.60 -4.30 8.16
N LEU A 179 -8.66 -5.11 8.34
CA LEU A 179 -9.88 -4.68 9.03
C LEU A 179 -9.58 -4.31 10.46
N TYR A 180 -8.89 -5.22 11.16
CA TYR A 180 -8.48 -5.02 12.54
C TYR A 180 -7.64 -3.76 12.71
N TRP A 181 -6.53 -3.64 11.97
CA TRP A 181 -5.62 -2.51 12.16
C TRP A 181 -6.20 -1.18 11.70
N THR A 182 -7.06 -1.17 10.67
CA THR A 182 -7.74 0.05 10.24
C THR A 182 -8.78 0.49 11.27
N GLY A 183 -9.60 -0.44 11.77
CA GLY A 183 -10.60 -0.17 12.80
C GLY A 183 -9.96 0.28 14.11
N ALA A 184 -8.91 -0.43 14.58
CA ALA A 184 -8.19 -0.07 15.79
C ALA A 184 -7.58 1.34 15.72
N ALA A 185 -6.92 1.68 14.61
CA ALA A 185 -6.39 3.02 14.39
C ALA A 185 -7.51 4.08 14.41
N TRP A 186 -8.63 3.80 13.74
CA TRP A 186 -9.74 4.74 13.66
C TRP A 186 -10.41 4.96 15.02
N ALA A 187 -10.70 3.89 15.75
CA ALA A 187 -11.24 3.93 17.11
C ALA A 187 -10.33 4.72 18.06
N ALA A 188 -9.02 4.47 18.02
CA ALA A 188 -8.05 5.17 18.85
C ALA A 188 -7.99 6.68 18.52
N ALA A 189 -8.05 7.04 17.24
CA ALA A 189 -8.13 8.44 16.82
C ALA A 189 -9.41 9.13 17.34
N ILE A 190 -10.56 8.46 17.28
CA ILE A 190 -11.84 8.97 17.82
C ILE A 190 -11.76 9.10 19.34
N SER A 191 -11.19 8.11 20.03
CA SER A 191 -11.04 8.14 21.49
C SER A 191 -10.23 9.34 21.98
N LEU A 192 -9.20 9.74 21.23
CA LEU A 192 -8.37 10.93 21.50
C LEU A 192 -8.95 12.23 20.90
N GLY A 193 -10.12 12.19 20.28
CA GLY A 193 -10.75 13.32 19.58
C GLY A 193 -12.24 13.42 19.81
N LYS A 194 -12.71 13.11 21.03
CA LYS A 194 -14.14 13.17 21.40
C LYS A 194 -14.73 14.58 21.32
N ASP A 195 -13.88 15.59 21.29
CA ASP A 195 -14.18 17.01 21.10
C ASP A 195 -14.29 17.42 19.62
N ASP A 196 -13.92 16.53 18.69
CA ASP A 196 -13.95 16.75 17.25
C ASP A 196 -15.20 16.08 16.64
N PRO A 197 -16.23 16.85 16.26
CA PRO A 197 -17.49 16.30 15.76
C PRO A 197 -17.32 15.52 14.45
N ASP A 198 -16.34 15.90 13.61
CA ASP A 198 -16.09 15.21 12.34
C ASP A 198 -15.51 13.80 12.60
N LEU A 199 -14.65 13.66 13.62
CA LEU A 199 -14.14 12.34 14.02
C LEU A 199 -15.23 11.49 14.67
N VAL A 200 -16.03 12.08 15.56
CA VAL A 200 -17.11 11.33 16.24
C VAL A 200 -18.18 10.85 15.26
N ALA A 201 -18.44 11.61 14.19
CA ALA A 201 -19.36 11.21 13.13
C ALA A 201 -18.96 9.92 12.39
N ASP A 202 -17.66 9.59 12.39
CA ASP A 202 -17.15 8.34 11.79
C ASP A 202 -17.41 7.10 12.67
N LEU A 203 -17.87 7.23 13.93
CA LEU A 203 -18.04 6.10 14.85
C LEU A 203 -18.91 4.94 14.29
N PRO A 204 -20.01 5.16 13.56
CA PRO A 204 -20.80 4.07 12.97
C PRO A 204 -20.08 3.27 11.86
N ILE A 205 -18.94 3.76 11.36
CA ILE A 205 -18.12 3.07 10.35
C ILE A 205 -17.18 2.05 10.99
N VAL A 206 -16.80 2.27 12.26
CA VAL A 206 -15.80 1.51 13.01
C VAL A 206 -16.47 0.36 13.76
#